data_AF-A0A1C6G6H8-F1
#
_entry.id   AF-A0A1C6G6H8-F1
#
_cell.length_a   1.000
_cell.length_b   1.000
_cell.length_c   1.000
_cell.angle_alpha   90.00
_cell.angle_beta   90.00
_cell.angle_gamma   90.00
#
_symmetry.space_group_name_H-M   'P 1'
#
loop_
_entity.id
_entity.type
_entity.pdbx_description
1 polymer ?
#
loop_
_entity_poly.entity_id
_entity_poly.type
_entity_poly.pdbx_seq_one_letter_code
_entity_poly.pdbx_strand_id
1 'polypeptide(L)'
;MRTITVLLTKYSDWISTLVYHIGGHGYTHASLSLDEYENTYYSFNYRGFCVETLEKHRHRGVKKSLSYQLSVSDETYEEMKKNIEQFKSHRTEYQYTRIGVAFCALRIPFKWKKHYFCSQFVAEMLAVSGAVKLKNKPQLYLPNHFTRELRESSQLLSTHYNLV
;
A
#
# COMPACT_ATOMS: atom_id res chain seq x y z
N MET A 1 7.52 -20.56 -3.97
CA MET A 1 7.34 -19.48 -2.97
C MET A 1 7.99 -18.22 -3.51
N ARG A 2 7.30 -17.09 -3.41
CA ARG A 2 7.75 -15.78 -3.89
C ARG A 2 7.73 -14.76 -2.75
N THR A 3 8.40 -13.63 -2.96
CA THR A 3 8.46 -12.54 -1.99
C THR A 3 7.69 -11.36 -2.53
N ILE A 4 6.79 -10.79 -1.73
CA ILE A 4 6.20 -9.47 -2.00
C ILE A 4 6.72 -8.46 -0.97
N THR A 5 6.74 -7.18 -1.33
CA THR A 5 7.20 -6.12 -0.42
C THR A 5 6.13 -5.07 -0.23
N VAL A 6 5.71 -4.82 1.01
CA VAL A 6 4.89 -3.66 1.35
C VAL A 6 5.80 -2.54 1.81
N LEU A 7 5.81 -1.41 1.10
CA LEU A 7 6.60 -0.24 1.43
C LEU A 7 5.71 0.87 2.01
N LEU A 8 6.07 1.34 3.19
CA LEU A 8 5.47 2.49 3.84
C LEU A 8 6.42 3.67 3.72
N THR A 9 5.93 4.82 3.29
CA THR A 9 6.72 6.05 3.17
C THR A 9 6.02 7.21 3.85
N LYS A 10 6.82 8.19 4.30
CA LYS A 10 6.31 9.47 4.79
C LYS A 10 6.51 10.53 3.70
N TYR A 11 5.41 10.90 3.04
CA TYR A 11 5.36 12.07 2.19
C TYR A 11 5.05 13.33 3.02
N SER A 12 5.46 14.50 2.52
CA SER A 12 5.23 15.81 3.15
C SER A 12 4.04 16.57 2.58
N ASP A 13 3.23 15.96 1.70
CA ASP A 13 2.09 16.63 1.08
C ASP A 13 0.93 16.87 2.08
N TRP A 14 0.07 17.86 1.80
CA TRP A 14 -1.06 18.24 2.69
C TRP A 14 -1.99 17.08 3.08
N ILE A 15 -2.28 16.15 2.16
CA ILE A 15 -3.05 14.93 2.45
C ILE A 15 -2.28 14.02 3.42
N SER A 16 -0.97 13.99 3.29
CA SER A 16 -0.10 13.26 4.21
C SER A 16 -0.13 13.86 5.62
N THR A 17 -0.25 15.17 5.78
CA THR A 17 -0.40 15.81 7.10
C THR A 17 -1.69 15.42 7.81
N LEU A 18 -2.79 15.27 7.07
CA LEU A 18 -4.07 14.78 7.61
C LEU A 18 -3.99 13.31 8.02
N VAL A 19 -3.47 12.46 7.14
CA VAL A 19 -3.24 11.04 7.44
C VAL A 19 -2.25 10.86 8.59
N TYR A 20 -1.25 11.73 8.70
CA TYR A 20 -0.27 11.74 9.78
C TYR A 20 -0.91 12.01 11.13
N HIS A 21 -1.81 12.99 11.25
CA HIS A 21 -2.48 13.27 12.52
C HIS A 21 -3.48 12.17 12.90
N ILE A 22 -4.24 11.67 11.92
CA ILE A 22 -5.29 10.67 12.18
C ILE A 22 -4.69 9.28 12.42
N GLY A 23 -3.60 8.96 11.73
CA GLY A 23 -2.92 7.67 11.81
C GLY A 23 -1.88 7.56 12.92
N GLY A 24 -1.78 8.51 13.85
CA GLY A 24 -0.87 8.42 15.01
C GLY A 24 0.59 8.77 14.71
N HIS A 25 0.84 9.75 13.84
CA HIS A 25 2.15 10.35 13.59
C HIS A 25 3.25 9.42 13.03
N GLY A 26 2.97 8.77 11.89
CA GLY A 26 3.91 7.82 11.24
C GLY A 26 4.07 8.00 9.73
N TYR A 27 3.93 6.89 9.01
CA TYR A 27 3.90 6.79 7.55
C TYR A 27 2.55 7.28 7.00
N THR A 28 2.58 7.85 5.79
CA THR A 28 1.43 8.51 5.19
C THR A 28 1.06 7.94 3.82
N HIS A 29 1.90 7.05 3.30
CA HIS A 29 1.70 6.36 2.04
C HIS A 29 2.11 4.90 2.15
N ALA A 30 1.44 4.05 1.36
CA ALA A 30 1.69 2.62 1.28
C ALA A 30 1.73 2.20 -0.19
N SER A 31 2.66 1.32 -0.54
CA SER A 31 2.82 0.75 -1.87
C SER A 31 3.23 -0.72 -1.80
N LEU A 32 3.02 -1.44 -2.90
CA LEU A 32 3.28 -2.88 -3.00
C LEU A 32 4.27 -3.17 -4.14
N SER A 33 5.30 -3.96 -3.89
CA SER A 33 6.15 -4.57 -4.91
C SER A 33 5.88 -6.06 -4.99
N LEU A 34 5.92 -6.62 -6.20
CA LEU A 34 5.89 -8.05 -6.42
C LEU A 34 7.30 -8.62 -6.58
N ASP A 35 8.26 -7.90 -7.15
CA ASP A 35 9.61 -8.43 -7.29
C ASP A 35 10.57 -7.83 -6.27
N GLU A 36 11.42 -8.69 -5.70
CA GLU A 36 12.45 -8.32 -4.72
C GLU A 36 13.50 -7.37 -5.31
N TYR A 37 13.68 -7.40 -6.64
CA TYR A 37 14.79 -6.74 -7.32
C TYR A 37 14.40 -5.60 -8.27
N GLU A 38 13.12 -5.42 -8.61
CA GLU A 38 12.74 -4.43 -9.64
C GLU A 38 12.57 -3.00 -9.12
N ASN A 39 12.76 -2.72 -7.82
CA ASN A 39 12.59 -1.39 -7.21
C ASN A 39 11.28 -0.68 -7.62
N THR A 40 10.28 -1.47 -8.01
CA THR A 40 9.06 -1.02 -8.68
C THR A 40 7.88 -1.26 -7.75
N TYR A 41 7.21 -0.18 -7.40
CA TYR A 41 6.14 -0.17 -6.43
C TYR A 41 4.84 0.30 -7.07
N TYR A 42 3.76 -0.39 -6.77
CA TYR A 42 2.42 -0.10 -7.24
C TYR A 42 1.61 0.55 -6.12
N SER A 43 0.91 1.64 -6.44
CA SER A 43 0.09 2.35 -5.46
C SER A 43 -0.96 3.25 -6.13
N PHE A 44 -1.68 4.02 -5.31
CA PHE A 44 -2.58 5.08 -5.75
C PHE A 44 -2.13 6.42 -5.18
N ASN A 45 -2.02 7.43 -6.05
CA ASN A 45 -1.82 8.82 -5.67
C ASN A 45 -2.91 9.70 -6.27
N TYR A 46 -2.85 11.02 -6.09
CA TYR A 46 -3.88 11.95 -6.57
C TYR A 46 -4.20 11.88 -8.08
N ARG A 47 -3.33 11.26 -8.91
CA ARG A 47 -3.53 11.03 -10.35
C ARG A 47 -4.13 9.66 -10.67
N GLY A 48 -4.53 8.88 -9.66
CA GLY A 48 -5.02 7.50 -9.81
C GLY A 48 -3.92 6.46 -9.58
N PHE A 49 -4.06 5.31 -10.24
CA PHE A 49 -3.08 4.22 -10.13
C PHE A 49 -1.71 4.67 -10.66
N CYS A 50 -0.63 4.36 -9.94
CA CYS A 50 0.70 4.75 -10.31
C CYS A 50 1.76 3.69 -10.01
N VAL A 51 2.83 3.77 -10.81
CA VAL A 51 4.06 2.99 -10.65
C VAL A 51 5.15 3.94 -10.15
N GLU A 52 5.68 3.62 -8.98
CA GLU A 52 6.68 4.39 -8.23
C GLU A 52 8.00 3.61 -8.17
N THR A 53 9.10 4.34 -8.01
CA THR A 53 10.42 3.74 -7.80
C THR A 53 11.09 4.38 -6.59
N LEU A 54 12.01 3.68 -5.93
CA LEU A 54 12.78 4.25 -4.80
C LEU A 54 13.49 5.54 -5.20
N GLU A 55 14.02 5.60 -6.42
CA GLU A 55 14.63 6.81 -6.96
C GLU A 55 13.64 7.98 -7.05
N LYS A 56 12.40 7.76 -7.50
CA LYS A 56 11.36 8.81 -7.49
C LYS A 56 11.00 9.26 -6.08
N HIS A 57 10.98 8.35 -5.10
CA HIS A 57 10.78 8.71 -3.70
C HIS A 57 11.93 9.58 -3.17
N ARG A 58 13.19 9.25 -3.50
CA ARG A 58 14.38 10.04 -3.17
C ARG A 58 14.30 11.45 -3.72
N HIS A 59 13.98 11.59 -5.02
CA HIS A 59 13.84 12.89 -5.68
C HIS A 59 12.70 13.73 -5.08
N ARG A 60 11.68 13.10 -4.49
CA ARG A 60 10.60 13.78 -3.75
C ARG A 60 10.96 14.12 -2.30
N GLY A 61 12.19 13.84 -1.86
CA GLY A 61 12.65 14.15 -0.51
C GLY A 61 12.07 13.26 0.58
N VAL A 62 11.62 12.05 0.24
CA VAL A 62 11.16 11.06 1.25
C VAL A 62 12.38 10.62 2.08
N LYS A 63 12.37 10.94 3.38
CA LYS A 63 13.47 10.60 4.31
C LYS A 63 13.17 9.44 5.26
N LYS A 64 11.90 9.02 5.35
CA LYS A 64 11.47 7.94 6.23
C LYS A 64 10.69 6.92 5.41
N SER A 65 11.22 5.70 5.38
CA SER A 65 10.57 4.55 4.76
C SER A 65 10.74 3.30 5.61
N LEU A 66 9.80 2.37 5.47
CA LEU A 66 9.83 1.06 6.11
C LEU A 66 9.23 0.04 5.16
N SER A 67 9.96 -1.02 4.86
CA SER A 67 9.44 -2.13 4.07
C SER A 67 9.26 -3.39 4.90
N TYR A 68 8.28 -4.18 4.49
CA TYR A 68 7.98 -5.50 5.00
C TYR A 68 8.04 -6.48 3.84
N GLN A 69 8.96 -7.44 3.89
CA GLN A 69 9.02 -8.54 2.92
C GLN A 69 8.21 -9.72 3.44
N LEU A 70 7.27 -10.20 2.65
CA LEU A 70 6.38 -11.29 3.00
C LEU A 70 6.59 -12.45 2.02
N SER A 71 6.68 -13.67 2.55
CA SER A 71 6.69 -14.89 1.76
C SER A 71 5.27 -15.32 1.42
N VAL A 72 4.99 -15.49 0.13
CA VAL A 72 3.69 -15.91 -0.38
C VAL A 72 3.82 -17.14 -1.27
N SER A 73 2.71 -17.87 -1.43
CA SER A 73 2.62 -18.97 -2.39
C SER A 73 2.78 -18.45 -3.83
N ASP A 74 3.15 -19.34 -4.74
CA ASP A 74 3.29 -18.98 -6.15
C ASP A 74 1.91 -18.64 -6.77
N GLU A 75 0.84 -19.29 -6.31
CA GLU A 75 -0.54 -19.03 -6.70
C GLU A 75 -0.99 -17.63 -6.27
N THR A 76 -0.74 -17.29 -5.00
CA THR A 76 -0.99 -15.97 -4.42
C THR A 76 -0.25 -14.88 -5.19
N TYR A 77 1.01 -15.15 -5.55
CA TYR A 77 1.85 -14.23 -6.31
C TYR A 77 1.27 -13.93 -7.69
N GLU A 78 0.94 -14.98 -8.45
CA GLU A 78 0.37 -14.84 -9.80
C GLU A 78 -1.01 -14.17 -9.78
N GLU A 79 -1.82 -14.40 -8.74
CA GLU A 79 -3.08 -13.68 -8.55
C GLU A 79 -2.85 -12.17 -8.32
N MET A 80 -1.92 -11.81 -7.44
CA MET A 80 -1.56 -10.40 -7.23
C MET A 80 -1.05 -9.75 -8.52
N LYS A 81 -0.18 -10.45 -9.25
CA LYS A 81 0.36 -10.00 -10.53
C LYS A 81 -0.74 -9.76 -11.55
N LYS A 82 -1.66 -10.70 -11.71
CA LYS A 82 -2.82 -10.56 -12.60
C LYS A 82 -3.67 -9.34 -12.24
N ASN A 83 -3.92 -9.12 -10.94
CA ASN A 83 -4.68 -7.96 -10.48
C ASN A 83 -3.95 -6.64 -10.78
N ILE A 84 -2.64 -6.57 -10.56
CA ILE A 84 -1.82 -5.39 -10.91
C ILE A 84 -1.85 -5.12 -12.42
N GLU A 85 -1.76 -6.15 -13.26
CA GLU A 85 -1.87 -5.97 -14.72
C GLU A 85 -3.26 -5.49 -15.15
N GLN A 86 -4.32 -5.87 -14.44
CA GLN A 86 -5.66 -5.29 -14.66
C GLN A 86 -5.72 -3.80 -14.31
N PHE A 87 -5.10 -3.38 -13.20
CA PHE A 87 -4.98 -1.96 -12.85
C PHE A 87 -4.13 -1.19 -13.88
N LYS A 88 -3.07 -1.79 -14.42
CA LYS A 88 -2.23 -1.19 -15.47
C LYS A 88 -2.99 -1.01 -16.78
N SER A 89 -3.68 -2.05 -17.24
CA SER A 89 -4.44 -2.04 -18.51
C SER A 89 -5.61 -1.06 -18.49
N HIS A 90 -6.29 -0.91 -17.35
CA HIS A 90 -7.45 -0.02 -17.21
C HIS A 90 -7.14 1.22 -16.37
N ARG A 91 -5.88 1.67 -16.40
CA ARG A 91 -5.36 2.73 -15.52
C ARG A 91 -6.19 4.01 -15.53
N THR A 92 -6.71 4.42 -16.68
CA THR A 92 -7.52 5.63 -16.86
C THR A 92 -8.88 5.55 -16.18
N GLU A 93 -9.36 4.34 -15.90
CA GLU A 93 -10.65 4.12 -15.26
C GLU A 93 -10.56 4.19 -13.73
N TYR A 94 -9.35 4.07 -13.17
CA TYR A 94 -9.12 4.04 -11.73
C TYR A 94 -8.68 5.39 -11.18
N GLN A 95 -9.44 5.93 -10.23
CA GLN A 95 -9.23 7.26 -9.69
C GLN A 95 -8.91 7.25 -8.20
N TYR A 96 -8.29 8.33 -7.74
CA TYR A 96 -8.03 8.53 -6.32
C TYR A 96 -9.26 9.06 -5.60
N THR A 97 -9.56 8.55 -4.40
CA THR A 97 -10.70 9.02 -3.60
C THR A 97 -10.28 9.66 -2.28
N ARG A 98 -10.46 10.99 -2.19
CA ARG A 98 -10.34 11.75 -0.94
C ARG A 98 -11.50 11.45 0.02
N ILE A 99 -12.69 11.22 -0.54
CA ILE A 99 -13.86 10.83 0.23
C ILE A 99 -13.60 9.49 0.93
N GLY A 100 -13.02 8.51 0.23
CA GLY A 100 -12.64 7.23 0.83
C GLY A 100 -11.66 7.40 2.01
N VAL A 101 -10.69 8.30 1.90
CA VAL A 101 -9.78 8.64 3.02
C VAL A 101 -10.54 9.25 4.20
N ALA A 102 -11.48 10.15 3.96
CA ALA A 102 -12.30 10.76 5.01
C ALA A 102 -13.17 9.72 5.73
N PHE A 103 -13.82 8.83 4.98
CA PHE A 103 -14.61 7.73 5.55
C PHE A 103 -13.71 6.74 6.34
N CYS A 104 -12.52 6.42 5.83
CA CYS A 104 -11.53 5.63 6.55
C CYS A 104 -11.13 6.28 7.89
N ALA A 105 -10.91 7.59 7.91
CA ALA A 105 -10.61 8.35 9.12
C ALA A 105 -11.75 8.31 10.15
N LEU A 106 -12.99 8.36 9.68
CA LEU A 106 -14.20 8.20 10.50
C LEU A 106 -14.49 6.74 10.88
N ARG A 107 -13.65 5.79 10.47
CA ARG A 107 -13.82 4.34 10.64
C ARG A 107 -15.10 3.78 10.02
N ILE A 108 -15.61 4.42 8.96
CA ILE A 108 -16.79 3.97 8.23
C ILE A 108 -16.32 3.25 6.96
N PRO A 109 -16.70 1.96 6.76
CA PRO A 109 -16.27 1.22 5.59
C PRO A 109 -17.03 1.70 4.34
N PHE A 110 -16.39 2.55 3.54
CA PHE A 110 -16.94 3.08 2.30
C PHE A 110 -16.17 2.54 1.10
N LYS A 111 -16.87 1.83 0.19
CA LYS A 111 -16.29 1.31 -1.04
C LYS A 111 -16.94 1.99 -2.24
N TRP A 112 -16.13 2.68 -3.03
CA TRP A 112 -16.55 3.26 -4.30
C TRP A 112 -15.84 2.53 -5.44
N LYS A 113 -16.63 1.96 -6.36
CA LYS A 113 -16.13 1.22 -7.52
C LYS A 113 -15.09 2.04 -8.30
N LYS A 114 -13.96 1.40 -8.62
CA LYS A 114 -12.80 2.00 -9.34
C LYS A 114 -12.13 3.20 -8.65
N HIS A 115 -12.45 3.44 -7.38
CA HIS A 115 -11.90 4.55 -6.61
C HIS A 115 -11.14 4.03 -5.40
N TYR A 116 -9.87 4.40 -5.32
CA TYR A 116 -8.94 3.84 -4.33
C TYR A 116 -8.06 4.91 -3.72
N PHE A 117 -7.60 4.67 -2.50
CA PHE A 117 -6.45 5.34 -1.92
C PHE A 117 -5.35 4.32 -1.63
N CYS A 118 -4.12 4.80 -1.41
CA CYS A 118 -2.92 3.97 -1.36
C CYS A 118 -3.04 2.75 -0.43
N SER A 119 -3.43 2.97 0.84
CA SER A 119 -3.55 1.89 1.81
C SER A 119 -4.75 0.98 1.59
N GLN A 120 -5.87 1.48 1.03
CA GLN A 120 -6.97 0.60 0.62
C GLN A 120 -6.52 -0.37 -0.46
N PHE A 121 -5.79 0.11 -1.47
CA PHE A 121 -5.27 -0.74 -2.54
C PHE A 121 -4.35 -1.84 -1.99
N VAL A 122 -3.38 -1.47 -1.15
CA VAL A 122 -2.47 -2.45 -0.53
C VAL A 122 -3.24 -3.45 0.33
N ALA A 123 -4.23 -2.99 1.11
CA ALA A 123 -5.05 -3.87 1.93
C ALA A 123 -5.93 -4.81 1.10
N GLU A 124 -6.53 -4.34 0.00
CA GLU A 124 -7.29 -5.20 -0.91
C GLU A 124 -6.37 -6.26 -1.54
N MET A 125 -5.13 -5.89 -1.90
CA MET A 125 -4.19 -6.85 -2.45
C MET A 125 -3.78 -7.92 -1.46
N LEU A 126 -3.45 -7.55 -0.23
CA LEU A 126 -3.10 -8.50 0.83
C LEU A 126 -4.29 -9.39 1.24
N ALA A 127 -5.52 -8.85 1.21
CA ALA A 127 -6.73 -9.59 1.57
C ALA A 127 -7.12 -10.61 0.51
N VAL A 128 -7.14 -10.21 -0.77
CA VAL A 128 -7.53 -11.08 -1.90
C VAL A 128 -6.59 -12.27 -2.01
N SER A 129 -5.30 -12.03 -1.78
CA SER A 129 -4.27 -13.03 -1.93
C SER A 129 -4.20 -14.04 -0.77
N GLY A 130 -4.92 -13.78 0.33
CA GLY A 130 -4.83 -14.57 1.57
C GLY A 130 -3.45 -14.49 2.27
N ALA A 131 -2.55 -13.60 1.82
CA ALA A 131 -1.19 -13.49 2.35
C ALA A 131 -1.17 -12.91 3.78
N VAL A 132 -2.15 -12.09 4.14
CA VAL A 132 -2.22 -11.57 5.51
C VAL A 132 -3.67 -11.60 5.96
N LYS A 133 -3.90 -12.19 7.13
CA LYS A 133 -5.21 -12.14 7.77
C LYS A 133 -5.43 -10.74 8.35
N LEU A 134 -5.89 -9.84 7.50
CA LEU A 134 -6.24 -8.48 7.87
C LEU A 134 -7.39 -8.48 8.89
N LYS A 135 -7.23 -7.73 9.99
CA LYS A 135 -8.23 -7.64 11.08
C LYS A 135 -9.45 -6.80 10.69
N ASN A 136 -9.29 -5.89 9.72
CA ASN A 136 -10.34 -4.96 9.30
C ASN A 136 -10.68 -5.13 7.81
N LYS A 137 -11.74 -4.44 7.37
CA LYS A 137 -12.01 -4.29 5.94
C LYS A 137 -10.95 -3.40 5.28
N PRO A 138 -10.55 -3.65 4.02
CA PRO A 138 -9.52 -2.87 3.33
C PRO A 138 -9.75 -1.35 3.33
N GLN A 139 -11.01 -0.91 3.33
CA GLN A 139 -11.39 0.52 3.33
C GLN A 139 -11.10 1.23 4.67
N LEU A 140 -10.70 0.49 5.70
CA LEU A 140 -10.42 0.99 7.05
C LEU A 140 -8.92 0.98 7.40
N TYR A 141 -8.05 0.76 6.41
CA TYR A 141 -6.61 0.76 6.61
C TYR A 141 -6.01 2.13 6.32
N LEU A 142 -5.34 2.70 7.32
CA LEU A 142 -4.34 3.74 7.12
C LEU A 142 -2.95 3.10 7.02
N PRO A 143 -1.96 3.74 6.38
CA PRO A 143 -0.62 3.18 6.22
C PRO A 143 0.01 2.66 7.53
N ASN A 144 -0.19 3.36 8.65
CA ASN A 144 0.34 2.94 9.94
C ASN A 144 -0.30 1.67 10.50
N HIS A 145 -1.54 1.33 10.11
CA HIS A 145 -2.20 0.11 10.57
C HIS A 145 -1.45 -1.15 10.10
N PHE A 146 -0.77 -1.09 8.94
CA PHE A 146 0.07 -2.18 8.46
C PHE A 146 1.25 -2.47 9.38
N THR A 147 1.76 -1.48 10.11
CA THR A 147 2.98 -1.70 10.91
C THR A 147 2.81 -2.78 11.98
N ARG A 148 1.62 -2.86 12.59
CA ARG A 148 1.28 -3.89 13.57
C ARG A 148 0.93 -5.21 12.87
N GLU A 149 0.07 -5.16 11.86
CA GLU A 149 -0.44 -6.39 11.23
C GLU A 149 0.63 -7.16 10.47
N LEU A 150 1.56 -6.46 9.82
CA LEU A 150 2.65 -7.11 9.09
C LEU A 150 3.76 -7.62 10.03
N ARG A 151 4.00 -6.95 11.17
CA ARG A 151 4.93 -7.46 12.20
C ARG A 151 4.43 -8.73 12.87
N GLU A 152 3.13 -8.87 13.04
CA GLU A 152 2.49 -10.05 13.64
C GLU A 152 2.25 -11.18 12.61
N SER A 153 2.54 -10.96 11.34
CA SER A 153 2.29 -11.95 10.28
C SER A 153 3.32 -13.09 10.33
N SER A 154 2.84 -14.33 10.30
CA SER A 154 3.68 -15.52 10.17
C SER A 154 4.42 -15.61 8.82
N GLN A 155 4.02 -14.79 7.84
CA GLN A 155 4.61 -14.72 6.50
C GLN A 155 5.75 -13.70 6.42
N LEU A 156 6.03 -12.95 7.49
CA LEU A 156 7.09 -11.95 7.50
C LEU A 156 8.47 -12.61 7.40
N LEU A 157 9.23 -12.21 6.38
CA LEU A 157 10.62 -12.63 6.18
C LEU A 157 11.60 -11.63 6.81
N SER A 158 11.40 -10.35 6.52
CA SER A 158 12.33 -9.29 6.93
C SER A 158 11.65 -7.92 6.97
N THR A 159 12.29 -6.99 7.69
CA THR A 159 11.89 -5.58 7.72
C THR A 159 13.10 -4.70 7.45
N HIS A 160 12.98 -3.74 6.52
CA HIS A 160 14.06 -2.79 6.24
C HIS A 160 13.60 -1.35 6.47
N TYR A 161 14.46 -0.55 7.10
CA TYR A 161 14.20 0.87 7.39
C TYR A 161 15.04 1.73 6.44
N ASN A 162 14.48 2.87 6.02
CA ASN A 162 15.18 3.89 5.24
C ASN A 162 15.80 3.36 3.93
N LEU A 163 15.03 2.57 3.17
CA LEU A 163 15.40 2.10 1.83
C LEU A 163 15.43 3.21 0.76
N VAL A 164 14.78 4.34 1.07
CA VAL A 164 14.72 5.50 0.18
C VAL A 164 15.89 6.41 0.50
#